data_AF-A0A136M148-F1
#
_entry.id   AF-A0A136M148-F1
#
_cell.length_a   1.000
_cell.length_b   1.000
_cell.length_c   1.000
_cell.angle_alpha   90.00
_cell.angle_beta   90.00
_cell.angle_gamma   90.00
#
_symmetry.space_group_name_H-M   'P 1'
#
loop_
_entity.id
_entity.type
_entity.pdbx_description
1 polymer ?
#
loop_
_entity_poly.entity_id
_entity_poly.type
_entity_poly.pdbx_seq_one_letter_code
_entity_poly.pdbx_strand_id
1 'polypeptide(L)'
;MTSFDGSYKGAGLALMIQILAGSLAGSVYAQNDTDCDYGSLLIALDPSKFAGHEFLDEQTEQIITAYKQNSDTELFYPGERSEKKRIAAMESGEIEIDEALFTKLKKYL
;
A
#
# COMPACT_ATOMS: atom_id res chain seq x y z
N MET A 1 -1.48 7.55 -19.17
CA MET A 1 -0.93 6.56 -18.20
C MET A 1 -1.48 5.20 -18.58
N THR A 2 -0.64 4.19 -18.73
CA THR A 2 -1.08 2.80 -18.96
C THR A 2 -1.37 2.12 -17.61
N SER A 3 -2.11 1.01 -17.62
CA SER A 3 -2.29 0.17 -16.44
C SER A 3 -0.95 -0.36 -15.91
N PHE A 4 -0.90 -0.75 -14.62
CA PHE A 4 0.35 -1.16 -13.96
C PHE A 4 1.02 -2.39 -14.61
N ASP A 5 0.24 -3.25 -15.25
CA ASP A 5 0.68 -4.45 -15.98
C ASP A 5 0.72 -4.22 -17.50
N GLY A 6 0.41 -3.01 -17.98
CA GLY A 6 0.29 -2.68 -19.39
C GLY A 6 -0.82 -3.42 -20.14
N SER A 7 -1.73 -4.10 -19.43
CA SER A 7 -2.75 -4.98 -20.00
C SER A 7 -4.17 -4.64 -19.53
N TYR A 8 -5.15 -5.38 -20.04
CA TYR A 8 -6.55 -5.24 -19.65
C TYR A 8 -6.83 -5.66 -18.20
N LYS A 9 -5.97 -6.47 -17.55
CA LYS A 9 -6.18 -6.87 -16.15
C LYS A 9 -5.96 -5.71 -15.19
N GLY A 10 -4.91 -4.90 -15.39
CA GLY A 10 -4.71 -3.71 -14.58
C GLY A 10 -5.81 -2.65 -14.81
N ALA A 11 -6.37 -2.56 -16.02
CA ALA A 11 -7.55 -1.73 -16.27
C ALA A 11 -8.80 -2.24 -15.53
N GLY A 12 -9.01 -3.56 -15.50
CA GLY A 12 -10.08 -4.18 -14.72
C GLY A 12 -9.94 -3.94 -13.22
N LEU A 13 -8.71 -4.02 -12.69
CA LEU A 13 -8.41 -3.72 -11.29
C LEU A 13 -8.72 -2.25 -10.95
N ALA A 14 -8.33 -1.32 -11.82
CA ALA A 14 -8.62 0.11 -11.65
C ALA A 14 -10.13 0.39 -11.68
N LEU A 15 -10.88 -0.28 -12.57
CA LEU A 15 -12.33 -0.17 -12.63
C LEU A 15 -13.00 -0.67 -11.35
N MET A 16 -12.54 -1.80 -10.80
CA MET A 16 -13.06 -2.32 -9.53
C MET A 16 -12.84 -1.32 -8.38
N ILE A 17 -11.66 -0.69 -8.30
CA ILE A 17 -11.40 0.35 -7.29
C ILE A 17 -12.34 1.53 -7.47
N GLN A 18 -12.55 2.01 -8.70
CA GLN A 18 -13.45 3.13 -8.97
C GLN A 18 -14.90 2.84 -8.56
N ILE A 19 -15.38 1.62 -8.80
CA ILE A 19 -16.73 1.21 -8.41
C ILE A 19 -16.85 1.15 -6.88
N LEU A 20 -15.88 0.53 -6.20
CA LEU A 20 -15.96 0.29 -4.76
C LEU A 20 -15.63 1.51 -3.90
N ALA A 21 -14.60 2.26 -4.28
CA ALA A 21 -14.16 3.43 -3.53
C ALA A 21 -14.81 4.72 -4.05
N GLY A 22 -15.20 4.81 -5.32
CA GLY A 22 -15.88 5.97 -5.88
C GLY A 22 -17.40 5.82 -5.78
N SER A 23 -17.99 5.06 -6.70
CA SER A 23 -19.45 4.96 -6.86
C SER A 23 -20.17 4.45 -5.62
N LEU A 24 -19.67 3.39 -4.98
CA LEU A 24 -20.27 2.82 -3.78
C LEU A 24 -20.11 3.73 -2.55
N ALA A 25 -19.00 4.47 -2.45
CA ALA A 25 -18.81 5.46 -1.40
C ALA A 25 -19.62 6.75 -1.63
N GLY A 26 -20.30 6.87 -2.78
CA GLY A 26 -21.08 8.05 -3.16
C GLY A 26 -20.24 9.23 -3.67
N SER A 27 -18.98 8.99 -4.01
CA SER A 27 -18.07 10.01 -4.55
C SER A 27 -18.15 10.09 -6.08
N VAL A 28 -17.79 11.25 -6.60
CA VAL A 28 -17.83 11.54 -8.04
C VAL A 28 -16.89 10.62 -8.83
N TYR A 29 -17.39 10.14 -9.96
CA TYR A 29 -16.69 9.17 -10.83
C TYR A 29 -16.02 9.81 -12.05
N ALA A 30 -16.21 11.11 -12.28
CA ALA A 30 -15.77 11.81 -13.48
C ALA A 30 -14.66 12.82 -13.17
N GLN A 31 -13.66 12.91 -14.06
CA GLN A 31 -12.45 13.73 -13.91
C GLN A 31 -12.66 15.26 -13.85
N ASN A 32 -13.88 15.75 -13.99
CA ASN A 32 -14.15 17.19 -14.14
C ASN A 32 -14.44 17.91 -12.83
N ASP A 33 -14.38 17.25 -11.68
CA ASP A 33 -14.61 17.93 -10.40
C ASP A 33 -13.35 18.62 -9.88
N THR A 34 -13.45 19.95 -9.77
CA THR A 34 -12.45 20.84 -9.19
C THR A 34 -12.39 20.75 -7.66
N ASP A 35 -13.34 20.06 -7.03
CA ASP A 35 -13.63 20.17 -5.60
C ASP A 35 -12.98 19.08 -4.73
N CYS A 36 -12.04 18.30 -5.28
CA CYS A 36 -11.30 17.27 -4.54
C CYS A 36 -12.23 16.26 -3.82
N ASP A 37 -13.31 15.83 -4.46
CA ASP A 37 -14.16 14.75 -3.96
C ASP A 37 -13.46 13.40 -4.17
N TYR A 38 -12.90 12.86 -3.09
CA TYR A 38 -12.22 11.56 -3.07
C TYR A 38 -13.01 10.55 -2.24
N GLY A 39 -13.54 9.54 -2.92
CA GLY A 39 -14.11 8.37 -2.27
C GLY A 39 -13.03 7.38 -1.81
N SER A 40 -13.23 6.78 -0.64
CA SER A 40 -12.33 5.78 -0.07
C SER A 40 -13.11 4.58 0.44
N LEU A 41 -12.52 3.40 0.33
CA LEU A 41 -13.04 2.15 0.87
C LEU A 41 -12.03 1.59 1.87
N LEU A 42 -12.51 1.28 3.09
CA LEU A 42 -11.77 0.53 4.09
C LEU A 42 -12.44 -0.83 4.31
N ILE A 43 -11.67 -1.91 4.21
CA ILE A 43 -12.12 -3.26 4.54
C ILE A 43 -11.31 -3.74 5.74
N ALA A 44 -12.00 -4.06 6.83
CA ALA A 44 -11.42 -4.71 8.00
C ALA A 44 -11.99 -6.12 8.14
N LEU A 45 -11.11 -7.11 8.33
CA LEU A 45 -11.48 -8.50 8.53
C LEU A 45 -11.02 -8.93 9.93
N ASP A 46 -11.93 -9.51 10.71
CA ASP A 46 -11.63 -10.05 12.04
C ASP A 46 -11.24 -11.53 11.91
N PRO A 47 -9.96 -11.91 12.12
CA PRO A 47 -9.49 -13.29 12.00
C PRO A 47 -10.25 -14.28 12.91
N SER A 48 -10.76 -13.81 14.06
CA SER A 48 -11.51 -14.64 15.00
C SER A 48 -12.83 -15.17 14.42
N LYS A 49 -13.36 -14.53 13.37
CA LYS A 49 -14.56 -14.97 12.65
C LYS A 49 -14.28 -16.02 11.58
N PHE A 50 -13.02 -16.35 11.35
CA PHE A 50 -12.59 -17.35 10.38
C PHE A 50 -11.88 -18.50 11.10
N ALA A 51 -10.56 -18.62 10.91
CA ALA A 51 -9.75 -19.70 11.49
C ALA A 51 -9.12 -19.33 12.85
N GLY A 52 -9.29 -18.10 13.32
CA GLY A 52 -8.64 -17.60 14.53
C GLY A 52 -7.32 -16.89 14.25
N HIS A 53 -6.85 -16.10 15.23
CA HIS A 53 -5.61 -15.33 15.12
C HIS A 53 -4.36 -16.22 15.04
N GLU A 54 -4.21 -17.15 15.99
CA GLU A 54 -3.03 -18.03 16.09
C GLU A 54 -2.80 -18.83 14.80
N PHE A 55 -3.87 -19.43 14.27
CA PHE A 55 -3.77 -20.17 13.01
C PHE A 55 -3.36 -19.26 11.83
N LEU A 56 -3.92 -18.04 11.74
CA LEU A 56 -3.57 -17.11 10.67
C LEU A 56 -2.12 -16.65 10.77
N ASP A 57 -1.62 -16.40 11.98
CA ASP A 57 -0.24 -15.98 12.24
C ASP A 57 0.73 -17.10 11.84
N GLU A 58 0.49 -18.34 12.28
CA GLU A 58 1.30 -19.50 11.92
C GLU A 58 1.34 -19.74 10.41
N GLN A 59 0.18 -19.67 9.74
CA GLN A 59 0.11 -19.88 8.29
C GLN A 59 0.82 -18.76 7.52
N THR A 60 0.70 -17.51 7.99
CA THR A 60 1.37 -16.36 7.36
C THR A 60 2.89 -16.50 7.47
N GLU A 61 3.41 -16.91 8.63
CA GLU A 61 4.84 -17.15 8.83
C GLU A 61 5.37 -18.27 7.92
N GLN A 62 4.62 -19.37 7.78
CA GLN A 62 4.99 -20.46 6.88
C GLN A 62 5.04 -20.00 5.41
N ILE A 63 4.06 -19.20 4.97
CA ILE A 63 4.01 -18.66 3.60
C ILE A 63 5.20 -17.73 3.35
N ILE A 64 5.50 -16.81 4.27
CA ILE A 64 6.64 -15.88 4.13
C ILE A 64 7.95 -16.65 4.10
N THR A 65 8.11 -17.65 4.96
CA THR A 65 9.30 -18.50 5.03
C THR A 65 9.51 -19.24 3.71
N ALA A 66 8.46 -19.91 3.21
CA ALA A 66 8.50 -20.58 1.93
C ALA A 66 8.82 -19.60 0.78
N TYR A 67 8.18 -18.43 0.76
CA TYR A 67 8.43 -17.40 -0.26
C TYR A 67 9.90 -16.98 -0.29
N LYS A 68 10.52 -16.73 0.86
CA LYS A 68 11.93 -16.33 0.95
C LYS A 68 12.90 -17.44 0.56
N GLN A 69 12.52 -18.71 0.74
CA GLN A 69 13.35 -19.87 0.36
C GLN A 69 13.33 -20.20 -1.14
N ASN A 70 12.40 -19.61 -1.92
CA ASN A 70 12.17 -19.97 -3.32
C ASN A 70 13.13 -19.29 -4.34
N SER A 71 14.14 -18.54 -3.90
CA SER A 71 15.08 -17.87 -4.82
C SER A 71 16.46 -17.72 -4.23
N ASP A 72 17.47 -17.80 -5.09
CA ASP A 72 18.86 -17.46 -4.78
C ASP A 72 19.09 -15.94 -4.64
N THR A 73 18.06 -15.12 -4.90
CA THR A 73 18.09 -13.66 -4.75
C THR A 73 17.31 -13.20 -3.53
N GLU A 74 17.69 -12.04 -2.96
CA GLU A 74 16.98 -11.48 -1.82
C GLU A 74 15.55 -11.07 -2.22
N LEU A 75 14.58 -11.90 -1.82
CA LEU A 75 13.15 -11.63 -1.98
C LEU A 75 12.61 -10.83 -0.80
N PHE A 76 11.72 -9.89 -1.13
CA PHE A 76 11.04 -9.05 -0.14
C PHE A 76 9.54 -9.28 -0.25
N TYR A 77 8.88 -9.49 0.89
CA TYR A 77 7.43 -9.43 0.90
C TYR A 77 6.95 -7.96 0.85
N PRO A 78 5.71 -7.71 0.36
CA PRO A 78 5.16 -6.36 0.33
C PRO A 78 5.23 -5.69 1.71
N GLY A 79 5.88 -4.52 1.78
CA GLY A 79 6.06 -3.76 3.03
C GLY A 79 7.43 -3.95 3.71
N GLU A 80 8.15 -5.05 3.46
CA GLU A 80 9.42 -5.35 4.15
C GLU A 80 10.48 -4.25 3.96
N ARG A 81 10.63 -3.74 2.72
CA ARG A 81 11.58 -2.67 2.41
C ARG A 81 11.25 -1.37 3.12
N SER A 82 9.96 -1.02 3.17
CA SER A 82 9.49 0.19 3.85
C SER A 82 9.70 0.08 5.35
N GLU A 83 9.49 -1.10 5.92
CA GLU A 83 9.72 -1.36 7.35
C GLU A 83 11.20 -1.26 7.72
N LYS A 84 12.10 -1.88 6.94
CA LYS A 84 13.56 -1.73 7.12
C LYS A 84 13.99 -0.26 7.12
N LYS A 85 13.46 0.55 6.19
CA LYS A 85 13.73 2.00 6.14
C LYS A 85 13.17 2.74 7.35
N ARG A 86 11.95 2.40 7.79
CA ARG A 86 11.32 3.01 8.97
C ARG A 86 12.12 2.75 10.24
N ILE A 87 12.58 1.51 10.45
CA ILE A 87 13.40 1.14 11.61
C ILE A 87 14.73 1.90 11.58
N ALA A 88 15.43 1.91 10.43
CA ALA A 88 16.70 2.64 10.30
C ALA A 88 16.55 4.14 10.59
N ALA A 89 15.48 4.78 10.12
CA ALA A 89 15.19 6.19 10.40
C ALA A 89 14.87 6.45 11.88
N MET A 90 14.22 5.49 12.56
CA MET A 90 13.98 5.59 14.01
C MET A 90 15.26 5.43 14.83
N GLU A 91 16.15 4.53 14.42
CA GLU A 91 17.43 4.29 15.09
C GLU A 91 18.41 5.44 14.90
N SER A 92 18.47 6.03 13.71
CA SER A 92 19.29 7.23 13.44
C SER A 92 18.71 8.50 14.05
N GLY A 93 17.39 8.55 14.27
CA GLY A 93 16.66 9.77 14.62
C GLY A 93 16.57 10.77 13.46
N GLU A 94 16.89 10.34 12.24
CA GLU A 94 16.99 11.17 11.05
C GLU A 94 16.17 10.58 9.90
N ILE A 95 15.56 11.46 9.09
CA ILE A 95 14.84 11.08 7.87
C ILE A 95 15.56 11.70 6.69
N GLU A 96 15.96 10.86 5.73
CA GLU A 96 16.53 11.31 4.47
C GLU A 96 15.48 12.10 3.67
N ILE A 97 15.82 13.34 3.34
CA ILE A 97 14.98 14.23 2.55
C ILE A 97 15.81 14.84 1.43
N ASP A 98 15.19 15.00 0.27
CA ASP A 98 15.80 15.69 -0.86
C ASP A 98 16.06 17.16 -0.52
N GLU A 99 17.20 17.69 -0.98
CA GLU A 99 17.64 19.06 -0.67
C GLU A 99 16.66 20.13 -1.19
N ALA A 100 16.01 19.88 -2.33
CA ALA A 100 15.01 20.79 -2.88
C ALA A 100 13.73 20.78 -2.02
N LEU A 101 13.34 19.63 -1.48
CA LEU A 101 12.23 19.54 -0.51
C LEU A 101 12.59 20.26 0.80
N PHE A 102 13.79 20.04 1.32
CA PHE A 102 14.25 20.69 2.55
C PHE A 102 14.27 22.22 2.42
N THR A 103 14.73 22.72 1.27
CA THR A 103 14.72 24.16 0.95
C THR A 103 13.31 24.74 0.93
N LYS A 104 12.32 23.98 0.44
CA LYS A 104 10.90 24.41 0.48
C LYS A 104 10.36 24.40 1.90
N LEU A 105 10.67 23.39 2.70
CA LEU A 105 10.20 23.27 4.09
C LEU A 105 10.75 24.39 4.98
N LYS A 106 12.01 24.80 4.78
CA LYS A 106 12.61 25.94 5.49
C LYS A 106 11.84 27.26 5.34
N LYS A 107 10.98 27.42 4.33
CA LYS A 107 10.16 28.63 4.17
C LYS A 107 8.98 28.68 5.14
N TYR A 108 8.63 27.55 5.75
CA TYR A 108 7.48 27.39 6.64
C TYR A 108 7.88 27.04 8.09
N LEU A 109 9.19 26.93 8.36
CA LEU A 109 9.78 26.76 9.70
C LEU A 109 10.36 28.10 10.17
#